data_AF-A0A645HAU6-F1
#
_entry.id   AF-A0A645HAU6-F1
#
_cell.length_a   1.000
_cell.length_b   1.000
_cell.length_c   1.000
_cell.angle_alpha   90.00
_cell.angle_beta   90.00
_cell.angle_gamma   90.00
#
_symmetry.space_group_name_H-M   'P 1'
#
loop_
_entity.id
_entity.type
_entity.pdbx_description
1 polymer ?
#
loop_
_entity_poly.entity_id
_entity_poly.type
_entity_poly.pdbx_seq_one_letter_code
_entity_poly.pdbx_strand_id
1 'polypeptide(L)'
;MREYAGRVETTIDGNPVAVAGEGSDLPFGLRGLYRESAPLRLVPGVHTLKLRSPAEEIPYLPSLLIFGDFSLGADRILRPLPETSATAAAFFAGHLAEYAGTVCFSGRFDLTGFDGVAFEYRGMAMEVFADGRTLGARLWAPFEWELPEESRRPDVRLEVRVFTSVGPLFGNYPEHLPEEGRVPLLVSWWPGQEER
;
A
#
# COMPACT_ATOMS: atom_id res chain seq x y z
N MET A 1 0.68 1.99 17.17
CA MET A 1 1.12 3.26 17.78
C MET A 1 2.56 3.17 18.19
N ARG A 2 3.38 4.18 17.90
CA ARG A 2 4.81 4.17 18.24
C ARG A 2 5.00 4.25 19.75
N GLU A 3 5.83 3.36 20.29
CA GLU A 3 6.29 3.40 21.68
C GLU A 3 7.75 3.85 21.78
N TYR A 4 8.53 3.63 20.73
CA TYR A 4 9.92 4.05 20.65
C TYR A 4 10.09 5.58 20.67
N ALA A 5 11.09 6.05 21.41
CA ALA A 5 11.43 7.46 21.63
C ALA A 5 10.34 8.30 22.34
N GLY A 6 9.33 7.66 22.90
CA GLY A 6 8.27 8.28 23.70
C GLY A 6 6.90 7.82 23.24
N ARG A 7 6.00 7.65 24.21
CA ARG A 7 4.69 7.04 23.96
C ARG A 7 3.76 8.01 23.24
N VAL A 8 3.23 7.55 22.11
CA VAL A 8 2.14 8.23 21.41
C VAL A 8 0.81 7.82 22.05
N GLU A 9 0.05 8.81 22.51
CA GLU A 9 -1.34 8.66 22.93
C GLU A 9 -2.27 9.01 21.76
N THR A 10 -3.35 8.26 21.60
CA THR A 10 -4.30 8.44 20.49
C THR A 10 -5.73 8.48 21.01
N THR A 11 -6.54 9.40 20.48
CA THR A 11 -8.00 9.37 20.63
C THR A 11 -8.69 9.36 19.28
N ILE A 12 -9.84 8.69 19.21
CA ILE A 12 -10.77 8.75 18.08
C ILE A 12 -12.10 9.27 18.62
N ASP A 13 -12.57 10.39 18.07
CA ASP A 13 -13.78 11.10 18.54
C ASP A 13 -13.75 11.43 20.03
N GLY A 14 -12.55 11.71 20.54
CA GLY A 14 -12.32 11.98 21.96
C GLY A 14 -12.20 10.73 22.84
N ASN A 15 -12.47 9.54 22.33
CA ASN A 15 -12.32 8.28 23.06
C ASN A 15 -10.87 7.80 22.97
N PRO A 16 -10.20 7.52 24.11
CA PRO A 16 -8.86 6.94 24.10
C PRO A 16 -8.82 5.59 23.41
N VAL A 17 -7.83 5.38 22.56
CA VAL A 17 -7.58 4.07 21.94
C VAL A 17 -6.59 3.32 22.80
N ALA A 18 -7.05 2.26 23.45
CA ALA A 18 -6.20 1.37 24.24
C ALA A 18 -5.33 0.53 23.31
N VAL A 19 -4.03 0.46 23.62
CA VAL A 19 -3.07 -0.43 22.96
C VAL A 19 -2.61 -1.52 23.91
N ALA A 20 -2.46 -2.73 23.38
CA ALA A 20 -1.97 -3.91 24.06
C ALA A 20 -0.86 -4.56 23.23
N GLY A 21 0.10 -5.20 23.91
CA GLY A 21 1.08 -6.11 23.32
C GLY A 21 1.95 -5.55 22.18
N GLU A 22 2.91 -6.36 21.71
CA GLU A 22 3.56 -6.12 20.42
C GLU A 22 2.57 -6.39 19.30
N GLY A 23 2.59 -5.59 18.24
CA GLY A 23 1.69 -5.79 17.11
C GLY A 23 2.06 -7.02 16.29
N SER A 24 1.06 -7.76 15.79
CA SER A 24 1.26 -8.93 14.93
C SER A 24 1.40 -8.57 13.46
N ASP A 25 0.85 -7.43 13.04
CA ASP A 25 0.71 -7.12 11.62
C ASP A 25 1.96 -6.46 11.00
N LEU A 26 2.88 -5.99 11.85
CA LEU A 26 4.14 -5.41 11.42
C LEU A 26 5.21 -6.46 11.14
N PRO A 27 6.21 -6.21 10.29
CA PRO A 27 7.40 -7.06 10.18
C PRO A 27 8.17 -7.14 11.51
N PHE A 28 8.87 -8.26 11.77
CA PHE A 28 9.61 -8.52 13.02
C PHE A 28 10.46 -7.33 13.51
N GLY A 29 11.18 -6.65 12.60
CA GLY A 29 12.02 -5.51 12.95
C GLY A 29 11.26 -4.25 13.38
N LEU A 30 9.96 -4.14 13.08
CA LEU A 30 9.11 -3.01 13.44
C LEU A 30 8.17 -3.33 14.62
N ARG A 31 7.80 -4.59 14.85
CA ARG A 31 6.84 -4.98 15.91
C ARG A 31 7.22 -4.44 17.29
N GLY A 32 8.51 -4.48 17.64
CA GLY A 32 9.00 -3.98 18.93
C GLY A 32 8.98 -2.45 19.08
N LEU A 33 8.79 -1.70 18.00
CA LEU A 33 8.74 -0.23 18.02
C LEU A 33 7.31 0.30 18.21
N TYR A 34 6.31 -0.56 18.08
CA TYR A 34 4.90 -0.21 18.06
C TYR A 34 4.05 -1.10 18.99
N ARG A 35 3.01 -0.50 19.56
CA ARG A 35 1.92 -1.20 20.26
C ARG A 35 0.65 -1.17 19.43
N GLU A 36 -0.07 -2.28 19.39
CA GLU A 36 -1.27 -2.46 18.57
C GLU A 36 -2.53 -2.31 19.42
N SER A 37 -3.60 -1.78 18.86
CA SER A 37 -4.91 -1.80 19.52
C SER A 37 -5.68 -3.05 19.15
N ALA A 38 -6.73 -3.38 19.89
CA ALA A 38 -7.75 -4.26 19.34
C ALA A 38 -8.35 -3.63 18.06
N PRO A 39 -8.89 -4.44 17.12
CA PRO A 39 -9.59 -3.92 15.95
C PRO A 39 -10.70 -2.94 16.33
N LEU A 40 -10.76 -1.81 15.64
CA LEU A 40 -11.75 -0.77 15.84
C LEU A 40 -12.74 -0.77 14.67
N ARG A 41 -14.04 -0.74 14.96
CA ARG A 41 -15.07 -0.55 13.94
C ARG A 41 -15.55 0.89 13.96
N LEU A 42 -15.38 1.60 12.86
CA LEU A 42 -15.91 2.94 12.67
C LEU A 42 -17.22 2.86 11.88
N VAL A 43 -18.20 3.66 12.27
CA VAL A 43 -19.43 3.83 11.50
C VAL A 43 -19.16 4.78 10.33
N PRO A 44 -19.96 4.78 9.26
CA PRO A 44 -19.84 5.81 8.23
C PRO A 44 -20.04 7.21 8.82
N GLY A 45 -19.08 8.11 8.62
CA GLY A 45 -19.13 9.46 9.16
C GLY A 45 -17.77 10.16 9.18
N VAL A 46 -17.77 11.37 9.73
CA VAL A 46 -16.54 12.12 9.97
C VAL A 46 -16.02 11.74 11.35
N HIS A 47 -14.79 11.24 11.39
CA HIS A 47 -14.10 10.87 12.62
C HIS A 47 -12.88 11.75 12.84
N THR A 48 -12.61 12.10 14.09
CA THR A 48 -11.44 12.90 14.46
C THR A 48 -10.41 12.04 15.17
N LEU A 49 -9.28 11.81 14.52
CA LEU A 49 -8.09 11.21 15.12
C LEU A 49 -7.23 12.31 15.74
N LYS A 50 -6.88 12.20 17.02
CA LYS A 50 -5.90 13.09 17.67
C LYS A 50 -4.73 12.28 18.21
N LEU A 51 -3.52 12.75 17.90
CA LEU A 51 -2.27 12.23 18.43
C LEU A 51 -1.72 13.20 19.45
N ARG A 52 -1.26 12.68 20.58
CA ARG A 52 -0.49 13.44 21.57
C ARG A 52 0.78 12.67 21.86
N SER A 53 1.92 13.30 21.63
CA SER A 53 3.21 12.71 21.91
C SER A 53 4.17 13.79 22.42
N PRO A 54 4.83 13.59 23.56
CA PRO A 54 5.96 14.43 23.95
C PRO A 54 7.26 14.05 23.22
N ALA A 55 7.25 12.99 22.40
CA ALA A 55 8.41 12.49 21.67
C ALA A 55 8.77 13.36 20.47
N GLU A 56 10.06 13.39 20.15
CA GLU A 56 10.57 13.96 18.91
C GLU A 56 9.99 13.21 17.68
N GLU A 57 9.70 13.96 16.62
CA GLU A 57 9.30 13.38 15.34
C GLU A 57 10.49 12.67 14.70
N ILE A 58 10.27 11.43 14.26
CA ILE A 58 11.28 10.64 13.54
C ILE A 58 10.80 10.49 12.10
N PRO A 59 11.50 11.08 11.10
CA PRO A 59 11.00 11.18 9.72
C PRO A 59 10.62 9.85 9.05
N TYR A 60 11.21 8.74 9.47
CA TYR A 60 11.02 7.41 8.87
C TYR A 60 10.26 6.45 9.79
N LEU A 61 9.80 6.92 10.96
CA LEU A 61 9.12 6.10 11.95
C LEU A 61 7.82 6.79 12.39
N PRO A 62 6.71 6.57 11.65
CA PRO A 62 5.44 7.24 11.90
C PRO A 62 4.96 7.07 13.34
N SER A 63 4.32 8.10 13.90
CA SER A 63 3.73 8.05 15.24
C SER A 63 2.55 7.07 15.34
N LEU A 64 1.78 6.93 14.26
CA LEU A 64 0.69 5.98 14.13
C LEU A 64 0.74 5.32 12.76
N LEU A 65 0.42 4.03 12.73
CA LEU A 65 0.14 3.28 11.51
C LEU A 65 -1.30 2.76 11.65
N ILE A 66 -2.05 2.80 10.56
CA ILE A 66 -3.44 2.34 10.49
C ILE A 66 -3.50 1.25 9.43
N PHE A 67 -4.05 0.09 9.80
CA PHE A 67 -4.21 -1.08 8.93
C PHE A 67 -5.64 -1.59 9.01
N GLY A 68 -6.13 -2.20 7.94
CA GLY A 68 -7.44 -2.81 7.88
C GLY A 68 -7.95 -2.93 6.45
N ASP A 69 -9.18 -3.44 6.31
CA ASP A 69 -9.82 -3.68 5.02
C ASP A 69 -10.53 -2.43 4.49
N PHE A 70 -9.74 -1.40 4.16
CA PHE A 70 -10.24 -0.15 3.62
C PHE A 70 -9.44 0.33 2.39
N SER A 71 -10.08 1.16 1.60
CA SER A 71 -9.50 1.93 0.50
C SER A 71 -9.32 3.38 0.92
N LEU A 72 -8.30 4.05 0.36
CA LEU A 72 -8.13 5.50 0.43
C LEU A 72 -8.37 6.06 -0.97
N GLY A 73 -9.49 6.76 -1.13
CA GLY A 73 -9.81 7.37 -2.42
C GLY A 73 -8.93 8.57 -2.75
N ALA A 74 -8.93 8.99 -4.02
CA ALA A 74 -8.20 10.18 -4.47
C ALA A 74 -8.62 11.47 -3.74
N ASP A 75 -9.85 11.52 -3.22
CA ASP A 75 -10.36 12.60 -2.37
C ASP A 75 -9.98 12.46 -0.88
N ARG A 76 -9.09 11.53 -0.57
CA ARG A 76 -8.56 11.23 0.78
C ARG A 76 -9.62 10.77 1.78
N ILE A 77 -10.74 10.24 1.32
CA ILE A 77 -11.77 9.65 2.18
C ILE A 77 -11.55 8.14 2.29
N LEU A 78 -11.51 7.64 3.51
CA LEU A 78 -11.47 6.20 3.81
C LEU A 78 -12.82 5.55 3.51
N ARG A 79 -12.79 4.41 2.85
CA ARG A 79 -13.98 3.66 2.44
C ARG A 79 -13.74 2.16 2.61
N PRO A 80 -14.79 1.33 2.67
CA PRO A 80 -14.61 -0.11 2.48
C PRO A 80 -13.83 -0.40 1.19
N LEU A 81 -13.02 -1.45 1.19
CA LEU A 81 -12.38 -1.92 -0.03
C LEU A 81 -13.47 -2.35 -1.03
N PRO A 82 -13.48 -1.84 -2.28
CA PRO A 82 -14.53 -2.19 -3.24
C PRO A 82 -14.38 -3.65 -3.68
N GLU A 83 -15.49 -4.38 -3.75
CA GLU A 83 -15.55 -5.77 -4.24
C GLU A 83 -15.88 -5.83 -5.75
N THR A 84 -16.04 -4.69 -6.40
CA THR A 84 -16.42 -4.59 -7.81
C THR A 84 -15.25 -4.84 -8.76
N SER A 85 -15.52 -5.45 -9.91
CA SER A 85 -14.56 -5.55 -11.01
C SER A 85 -14.10 -4.15 -11.45
N ALA A 86 -12.79 -3.96 -11.56
CA ALA A 86 -12.18 -2.73 -12.07
C ALA A 86 -10.93 -3.06 -12.90
N THR A 87 -10.53 -2.13 -13.77
CA THR A 87 -9.17 -2.18 -14.33
C THR A 87 -8.16 -1.79 -13.26
N ALA A 88 -6.92 -2.25 -13.37
CA ALA A 88 -5.86 -1.85 -12.42
C ALA A 88 -5.74 -0.33 -12.33
N ALA A 89 -5.76 0.38 -13.47
CA ALA A 89 -5.68 1.84 -13.50
C ALA A 89 -6.82 2.52 -12.73
N ALA A 90 -8.07 2.10 -12.93
CA ALA A 90 -9.22 2.65 -12.21
C ALA A 90 -9.16 2.30 -10.71
N PHE A 91 -8.72 1.08 -10.38
CA PHE A 91 -8.61 0.64 -8.99
C PHE A 91 -7.58 1.47 -8.21
N PHE A 92 -6.38 1.63 -8.78
CA PHE A 92 -5.34 2.46 -8.19
C PHE A 92 -5.78 3.92 -8.03
N ALA A 93 -6.34 4.52 -9.09
CA ALA A 93 -6.76 5.92 -9.06
C ALA A 93 -7.92 6.18 -8.09
N GLY A 94 -8.85 5.24 -7.95
CA GLY A 94 -10.06 5.42 -7.16
C GLY A 94 -9.95 4.99 -5.69
N HIS A 95 -9.01 4.09 -5.35
CA HIS A 95 -9.09 3.34 -4.09
C HIS A 95 -7.77 3.15 -3.35
N LEU A 96 -6.63 3.37 -4.02
CA LEU A 96 -5.32 3.09 -3.42
C LEU A 96 -4.41 4.33 -3.45
N ALA A 97 -4.99 5.51 -3.21
CA ALA A 97 -4.18 6.71 -3.00
C ALA A 97 -3.19 6.43 -1.85
N GLU A 98 -1.93 6.78 -2.06
CA GLU A 98 -0.84 6.61 -1.08
C GLU A 98 -0.55 5.16 -0.62
N TYR A 99 -1.12 4.14 -1.29
CA TYR A 99 -0.93 2.76 -0.90
C TYR A 99 0.49 2.25 -1.18
N ALA A 100 1.15 1.78 -0.13
CA ALA A 100 2.43 1.07 -0.19
C ALA A 100 2.24 -0.39 0.23
N GLY A 101 2.48 -1.32 -0.70
CA GLY A 101 2.28 -2.74 -0.46
C GLY A 101 2.17 -3.54 -1.74
N THR A 102 1.37 -4.62 -1.68
CA THR A 102 1.13 -5.50 -2.82
C THR A 102 -0.36 -5.51 -3.15
N VAL A 103 -0.69 -5.24 -4.41
CA VAL A 103 -2.06 -5.30 -4.91
C VAL A 103 -2.22 -6.54 -5.77
N CYS A 104 -3.27 -7.30 -5.49
CA CYS A 104 -3.56 -8.55 -6.18
C CYS A 104 -4.82 -8.40 -7.03
N PHE A 105 -4.68 -8.56 -8.34
CA PHE A 105 -5.80 -8.66 -9.28
C PHE A 105 -5.93 -10.10 -9.74
N SER A 106 -7.14 -10.62 -9.85
CA SER A 106 -7.34 -11.95 -10.42
C SER A 106 -8.58 -12.04 -11.29
N GLY A 107 -8.55 -12.97 -12.24
CA GLY A 107 -9.64 -13.23 -13.16
C GLY A 107 -9.52 -14.62 -13.78
N ARG A 108 -10.59 -15.05 -14.44
CA ARG A 108 -10.64 -16.33 -15.19
C ARG A 108 -10.65 -16.02 -16.69
N PHE A 109 -9.77 -16.67 -17.42
CA PHE A 109 -9.54 -16.38 -18.83
C PHE A 109 -9.50 -17.67 -19.65
N ASP A 110 -9.92 -17.57 -20.91
CA ASP A 110 -9.62 -18.59 -21.90
C ASP A 110 -8.26 -18.30 -22.53
N LEU A 111 -7.28 -19.16 -22.23
CA LEU A 111 -5.91 -19.03 -22.70
C LEU A 111 -5.59 -20.03 -23.84
N THR A 112 -6.62 -20.63 -24.44
CA THR A 112 -6.44 -21.55 -25.57
C THR A 112 -5.78 -20.85 -26.74
N GLY A 113 -4.66 -21.42 -27.23
CA GLY A 113 -3.93 -20.91 -28.39
C GLY A 113 -3.04 -19.69 -28.12
N PHE A 114 -2.88 -19.27 -26.87
CA PHE A 114 -1.93 -18.22 -26.49
C PHE A 114 -0.61 -18.81 -25.98
N ASP A 115 0.51 -18.25 -26.42
CA ASP A 115 1.85 -18.66 -26.00
C ASP A 115 2.34 -17.93 -24.73
N GLY A 116 1.69 -16.81 -24.38
CA GLY A 116 2.12 -15.96 -23.27
C GLY A 116 1.06 -14.94 -22.85
N VAL A 117 1.36 -14.24 -21.77
CA VAL A 117 0.58 -13.11 -21.25
C VAL A 117 1.48 -11.89 -21.10
N ALA A 118 0.93 -10.72 -21.36
CA ALA A 118 1.58 -9.43 -21.16
C ALA A 118 0.73 -8.57 -20.24
N PHE A 119 1.36 -7.95 -19.24
CA PHE A 119 0.69 -7.02 -18.34
C PHE A 119 1.68 -6.01 -17.82
N GLU A 120 1.41 -4.73 -18.03
CA GLU A 120 2.27 -3.63 -17.59
C GLU A 120 1.42 -2.58 -16.88
N TYR A 121 1.91 -2.08 -15.75
CA TYR A 121 1.30 -0.96 -15.07
C TYR A 121 2.36 0.02 -14.60
N ARG A 122 2.54 1.12 -15.35
CA ARG A 122 3.44 2.23 -15.01
C ARG A 122 4.88 1.76 -14.71
N GLY A 123 5.35 0.72 -15.40
CA GLY A 123 6.66 0.11 -15.15
C GLY A 123 6.88 -0.45 -13.73
N MET A 124 5.83 -0.69 -12.95
CA MET A 124 5.95 -1.26 -11.60
C MET A 124 6.43 -2.70 -11.64
N ALA A 125 7.08 -3.15 -10.56
CA ALA A 125 7.43 -4.55 -10.38
C ALA A 125 6.17 -5.41 -10.26
N MET A 126 6.16 -6.57 -10.93
CA MET A 126 4.98 -7.43 -11.01
C MET A 126 5.35 -8.91 -10.97
N GLU A 127 4.41 -9.74 -10.53
CA GLU A 127 4.50 -11.19 -10.62
C GLU A 127 3.15 -11.75 -11.09
N VAL A 128 3.19 -12.69 -12.01
CA VAL A 128 1.99 -13.34 -12.57
C VAL A 128 1.93 -14.79 -12.13
N PHE A 129 0.73 -15.26 -11.82
CA PHE A 129 0.44 -16.64 -11.48
C PHE A 129 -0.65 -17.20 -12.40
N ALA A 130 -0.52 -18.46 -12.81
CA ALA A 130 -1.55 -19.23 -13.48
C ALA A 130 -1.95 -20.42 -12.60
N ASP A 131 -3.22 -20.49 -12.19
CA ASP A 131 -3.76 -21.49 -11.26
C ASP A 131 -2.90 -21.67 -10.00
N GLY A 132 -2.41 -20.56 -9.45
CA GLY A 132 -1.57 -20.51 -8.25
C GLY A 132 -0.08 -20.84 -8.48
N ARG A 133 0.33 -21.22 -9.69
CA ARG A 133 1.75 -21.40 -10.05
C ARG A 133 2.33 -20.10 -10.57
N THR A 134 3.44 -19.65 -9.99
CA THR A 134 4.15 -18.46 -10.47
C THR A 134 4.70 -18.67 -11.88
N LEU A 135 4.53 -17.67 -12.74
CA LEU A 135 5.21 -17.52 -14.02
C LEU A 135 6.52 -16.72 -13.87
N GLY A 136 6.79 -16.17 -12.68
CA GLY A 136 7.98 -15.42 -12.32
C GLY A 136 7.72 -13.92 -12.13
N ALA A 137 8.63 -13.26 -11.42
CA ALA A 137 8.61 -11.82 -11.23
C ALA A 137 9.31 -11.07 -12.38
N ARG A 138 8.86 -9.85 -12.67
CA ARG A 138 9.48 -8.89 -13.58
C ARG A 138 9.61 -7.55 -12.86
N LEU A 139 10.84 -7.04 -12.84
CA LEU A 139 11.18 -5.75 -12.23
C LEU A 139 11.34 -4.63 -13.27
N TRP A 140 11.48 -4.99 -14.56
CA TRP A 140 11.62 -4.09 -15.69
C TRP A 140 11.07 -4.74 -16.96
N ALA A 141 10.81 -3.92 -17.98
CA ALA A 141 10.29 -4.37 -19.26
C ALA A 141 11.28 -5.29 -20.01
N PRO A 142 10.80 -6.23 -20.86
CA PRO A 142 9.41 -6.46 -21.20
C PRO A 142 8.63 -7.19 -20.10
N PHE A 143 7.40 -6.74 -19.84
CA PHE A 143 6.48 -7.37 -18.88
C PHE A 143 5.65 -8.45 -19.57
N GLU A 144 6.35 -9.49 -19.99
CA GLU A 144 5.83 -10.63 -20.73
C GLU A 144 6.25 -11.95 -20.06
N TRP A 145 5.34 -12.91 -20.09
CA TRP A 145 5.52 -14.24 -19.51
C TRP A 145 5.06 -15.31 -20.49
N GLU A 146 5.88 -16.33 -20.67
CA GLU A 146 5.48 -17.53 -21.40
C GLU A 146 4.46 -18.33 -20.58
N LEU A 147 3.44 -18.83 -21.25
CA LEU A 147 2.45 -19.71 -20.65
C LEU A 147 2.90 -21.17 -20.77
N PRO A 148 2.97 -21.91 -19.64
CA PRO A 148 3.11 -23.36 -19.67
C PRO A 148 2.00 -24.00 -20.51
N GLU A 149 2.31 -25.09 -21.20
CA GLU A 149 1.34 -25.79 -22.08
C GLU A 149 0.06 -26.15 -21.32
N GLU A 150 0.18 -26.55 -20.05
CA GLU A 150 -0.98 -26.90 -19.24
C GLU A 150 -1.94 -25.72 -19.03
N SER A 151 -1.44 -24.50 -19.00
CA SER A 151 -2.22 -23.28 -18.83
C SER A 151 -2.90 -22.79 -20.11
N ARG A 152 -2.67 -23.43 -21.27
CA ARG A 152 -3.24 -23.02 -22.57
C ARG A 152 -4.62 -23.62 -22.81
N ARG A 153 -5.54 -23.33 -21.88
CA ARG A 153 -6.88 -23.93 -21.83
C ARG A 153 -7.93 -22.91 -21.39
N PRO A 154 -9.23 -23.24 -21.49
CA PRO A 154 -10.29 -22.43 -20.92
C PRO A 154 -10.25 -22.37 -19.38
N ASP A 155 -10.83 -21.31 -18.83
CA ASP A 155 -11.09 -21.13 -17.39
C ASP A 155 -9.84 -21.18 -16.48
N VAL A 156 -8.71 -20.67 -16.96
CA VAL A 156 -7.49 -20.54 -16.16
C VAL A 156 -7.59 -19.32 -15.27
N ARG A 157 -7.31 -19.48 -13.97
CA ARG A 157 -7.22 -18.35 -13.05
C ARG A 157 -5.86 -17.69 -13.23
N LEU A 158 -5.86 -16.46 -13.74
CA LEU A 158 -4.69 -15.60 -13.69
C LEU A 158 -4.77 -14.69 -12.47
N GLU A 159 -3.64 -14.58 -11.77
CA GLU A 159 -3.44 -13.62 -10.69
C GLU A 159 -2.22 -12.76 -11.05
N VAL A 160 -2.36 -11.44 -10.90
CA VAL A 160 -1.29 -10.47 -11.08
C VAL A 160 -1.08 -9.75 -9.75
N ARG A 161 0.15 -9.84 -9.24
CA ARG A 161 0.62 -9.06 -8.09
C ARG A 161 1.39 -7.86 -8.59
N VAL A 162 0.97 -6.68 -8.16
CA VAL A 162 1.67 -5.41 -8.40
C VAL A 162 2.32 -4.97 -7.11
N PHE A 163 3.64 -4.81 -7.11
CA PHE A 163 4.39 -4.34 -5.96
C PHE A 163 4.56 -2.83 -6.07
N THR A 164 3.93 -2.07 -5.17
CA THR A 164 4.05 -0.61 -5.15
C THR A 164 5.29 -0.18 -4.35
N SER A 165 5.72 1.07 -4.56
CA SER A 165 6.81 1.65 -3.76
C SER A 165 6.26 2.27 -2.47
N VAL A 166 7.17 2.57 -1.53
CA VAL A 166 6.83 3.34 -0.32
C VAL A 166 6.75 4.85 -0.57
N GLY A 167 7.16 5.32 -1.76
CA GLY A 167 7.17 6.75 -2.11
C GLY A 167 5.84 7.47 -1.84
N PRO A 168 4.68 6.90 -2.23
CA PRO A 168 3.39 7.51 -1.98
C PRO A 168 3.05 7.74 -0.50
N LEU A 169 3.63 7.00 0.46
CA LEU A 169 3.43 7.25 1.90
C LEU A 169 3.96 8.60 2.36
N PHE A 170 4.92 9.16 1.62
CA PHE A 170 5.53 10.45 1.92
C PHE A 170 4.80 11.61 1.23
N GLY A 171 3.71 11.34 0.49
CA GLY A 171 2.89 12.36 -0.19
C GLY A 171 3.67 13.19 -1.21
N ASN A 172 3.27 14.44 -1.41
CA ASN A 172 4.02 15.43 -2.20
C ASN A 172 5.16 16.03 -1.38
N TYR A 173 6.07 15.20 -0.88
CA TYR A 173 7.33 15.69 -0.36
C TYR A 173 8.26 16.02 -1.54
N PRO A 174 8.94 17.18 -1.59
CA PRO A 174 9.03 18.23 -0.56
C PRO A 174 8.05 19.41 -0.71
N GLU A 175 7.05 19.37 -1.60
CA GLU A 175 6.12 20.49 -1.85
C GLU A 175 5.40 21.00 -0.58
N HIS A 176 5.26 20.16 0.44
CA HIS A 176 4.63 20.51 1.72
C HIS A 176 5.60 21.02 2.81
N LEU A 177 6.88 21.22 2.51
CA LEU A 177 7.81 21.86 3.45
C LEU A 177 7.68 23.38 3.40
N PRO A 178 7.62 24.08 4.55
CA PRO A 178 7.96 25.51 4.57
C PRO A 178 9.37 25.69 3.98
N GLU A 179 9.65 26.82 3.32
CA GLU A 179 10.94 27.06 2.63
C GLU A 179 12.17 26.82 3.55
N GLU A 180 12.01 27.00 4.86
CA GLU A 180 13.05 26.80 5.88
C GLU A 180 13.20 25.34 6.36
N GLY A 181 12.32 24.41 5.95
CA GLY A 181 12.22 23.03 6.46
C GLY A 181 12.77 21.94 5.54
N ARG A 182 13.49 22.29 4.47
CA ARG A 182 14.04 21.28 3.53
C ARG A 182 15.01 20.33 4.22
N VAL A 183 14.58 19.10 4.50
CA VAL A 183 15.45 18.04 5.01
C VAL A 183 16.27 17.48 3.83
N PRO A 184 17.59 17.75 3.74
CA PRO A 184 18.40 17.47 2.55
C PRO A 184 18.47 15.97 2.20
N LEU A 185 18.29 15.12 3.21
CA LEU A 185 18.37 13.67 3.11
C LEU A 185 17.18 13.06 2.35
N LEU A 186 16.00 13.68 2.36
CA LEU A 186 14.83 13.18 1.63
C LEU A 186 14.77 13.72 0.19
N VAL A 187 15.32 14.91 -0.06
CA VAL A 187 15.40 15.50 -1.42
C VAL A 187 16.36 14.71 -2.31
N SER A 188 17.43 14.17 -1.74
CA SER A 188 18.47 13.42 -2.46
C SER A 188 18.07 11.98 -2.85
N TRP A 189 16.99 11.45 -2.27
CA TRP A 189 16.50 10.09 -2.52
C TRP A 189 15.15 10.07 -3.27
N TRP A 190 14.58 11.24 -3.55
CA TRP A 190 13.32 11.33 -4.28
C TRP A 190 13.57 11.15 -5.78
N PRO A 191 12.94 10.15 -6.44
CA PRO A 191 13.14 9.95 -7.87
C PRO A 191 12.52 11.11 -8.64
N GLY A 192 13.39 11.94 -9.25
CA GLY A 192 13.10 12.83 -10.37
C GLY A 192 11.85 13.71 -10.23
N GLN A 193 12.00 14.88 -9.64
CA GLN A 193 11.23 16.04 -10.11
C GLN A 193 11.90 16.47 -11.44
N GLU A 194 11.48 15.86 -12.56
CA GLU A 194 11.69 16.53 -13.85
C GLU A 194 10.85 17.80 -13.83
N GLU A 195 11.54 18.93 -13.95
CA GLU A 195 10.97 20.27 -14.03
C GLU A 195 9.85 20.30 -15.07
N ARG A 196 8.64 20.68 -14.63
CA ARG A 196 7.56 21.14 -15.51
C ARG A 196 7.64 22.65 -15.67
#